data_AF-A0AAV0LH85-F1
#
_entry.id   AF-A0AAV0LH85-F1
#
_cell.length_a   1.000
_cell.length_b   1.000
_cell.length_c   1.000
_cell.angle_alpha   90.00
_cell.angle_beta   90.00
_cell.angle_gamma   90.00
#
_symmetry.space_group_name_H-M   'P 1'
#
loop_
_entity.id
_entity.type
_entity.pdbx_description
1 polymer ?
#
loop_
_entity_poly.entity_id
_entity_poly.type
_entity_poly.pdbx_seq_one_letter_code
_entity_poly.pdbx_strand_id
1 'polypeptide(L)' 'RVEALGGYVDCSRGVWRIQESLAVTRGIGDGHLKEFVVAEPKTRIVRIESDCEFLILASDGLWDKVRD' A
#
# COMPACT_ATOMS: atom_id res chain seq x y z
N ARG A 1 -2.54 12.21 -5.06
CA ARG A 1 -1.75 11.84 -6.26
C ARG A 1 -2.63 11.27 -7.35
N VAL A 2 -3.33 10.15 -7.12
CA VAL A 2 -4.19 9.51 -8.13
C VAL A 2 -5.21 10.49 -8.72
N GLU A 3 -5.95 11.22 -7.88
CA GLU A 3 -6.94 12.20 -8.33
C GLU A 3 -6.34 13.39 -9.10
N ALA A 4 -5.15 13.84 -8.69
CA ALA A 4 -4.43 14.91 -9.40
C ALA A 4 -3.96 14.49 -10.81
N LEU A 5 -3.89 13.18 -11.08
CA LEU A 5 -3.60 12.63 -12.40
C LEU A 5 -4.88 12.33 -13.21
N GLY A 6 -6.06 12.74 -12.72
CA GLY A 6 -7.34 12.48 -13.38
C GLY A 6 -7.93 11.10 -13.10
N GLY A 7 -7.33 10.31 -12.21
CA GLY A 7 -7.94 9.10 -11.68
C GLY A 7 -8.99 9.41 -10.60
N TYR A 8 -9.65 8.37 -10.10
CA TYR A 8 -10.55 8.51 -8.95
C TYR A 8 -10.32 7.39 -7.92
N VAL A 9 -10.76 7.66 -6.69
CA VAL A 9 -10.76 6.70 -5.59
C VAL A 9 -12.19 6.61 -5.05
N ASP A 10 -12.73 5.40 -4.98
CA ASP A 10 -14.09 5.17 -4.47
C ASP A 10 -14.11 4.11 -3.38
N CYS A 11 -15.08 4.22 -2.47
CA CYS A 11 -15.28 3.27 -1.37
C CYS A 11 -16.45 2.35 -1.68
N SER A 12 -16.13 1.13 -2.13
CA SER A 12 -17.12 0.10 -2.41
C SER A 12 -17.01 -1.04 -1.42
N ARG A 13 -18.14 -1.39 -0.78
CA ARG A 13 -18.24 -2.46 0.22
C ARG A 13 -17.22 -2.32 1.37
N GLY A 14 -16.96 -1.08 1.78
CA GLY A 14 -16.03 -0.76 2.89
C GLY A 14 -14.55 -0.82 2.51
N VAL A 15 -14.21 -0.96 1.22
CA VAL A 15 -12.83 -0.98 0.74
C VAL A 15 -12.61 0.16 -0.25
N TRP A 16 -11.61 0.99 0.01
CA TRP A 16 -11.18 2.04 -0.90
C TRP A 16 -10.42 1.45 -2.07
N ARG A 17 -10.80 1.81 -3.30
CA ARG A 17 -10.18 1.31 -4.53
C ARG A 17 -9.89 2.44 -5.49
N ILE A 18 -8.75 2.36 -6.17
CA ILE A 18 -8.45 3.21 -7.32
C ILE A 18 -9.14 2.65 -8.56
N GLN A 19 -9.79 3.50 -9.35
CA GLN A 19 -10.46 3.07 -10.59
C GLN A 19 -11.37 1.83 -10.39
N GLU A 20 -12.04 1.74 -9.23
CA GLU A 20 -12.80 0.56 -8.75
C GLU A 20 -12.04 -0.79 -8.71
N SER A 21 -10.76 -0.80 -9.02
CA SER A 21 -9.97 -2.01 -9.27
C SER A 21 -9.12 -2.40 -8.05
N LEU A 22 -8.11 -1.61 -7.72
CA LEU A 22 -7.09 -2.00 -6.74
C LEU A 22 -7.24 -1.27 -5.41
N ALA A 23 -7.05 -1.98 -4.31
CA ALA A 23 -7.03 -1.41 -2.95
C ALA A 23 -5.65 -0.86 -2.54
N VAL A 24 -4.76 -0.62 -3.52
CA VAL A 24 -3.41 -0.09 -3.31
C VAL A 24 -3.10 0.98 -4.36
N THR A 25 -2.20 1.91 -4.01
CA THR A 25 -1.74 2.95 -4.94
C THR A 25 -0.31 2.74 -5.44
N ARG A 26 0.36 1.70 -4.95
CA ARG A 26 1.71 1.31 -5.33
C ARG A 26 1.78 -0.20 -5.51
N GLY A 27 2.53 -0.64 -6.51
CA GLY A 27 2.60 -2.05 -6.87
C GLY A 27 3.56 -2.28 -8.05
N ILE A 28 4.18 -3.46 -8.04
CA ILE A 28 4.93 -3.98 -9.18
C ILE A 28 3.93 -4.75 -10.04
N GLY A 29 3.95 -4.55 -11.37
CA GLY A 29 2.92 -5.07 -12.28
C GLY A 29 1.84 -4.03 -12.60
N ASP A 30 0.58 -4.46 -12.77
CA ASP A 30 -0.58 -3.61 -13.07
C ASP A 30 -0.38 -2.66 -14.27
N GLY A 31 0.11 -3.20 -15.39
CA GLY A 31 0.41 -2.45 -16.61
C GLY A 31 -0.71 -1.50 -17.05
N HIS A 32 -1.95 -1.97 -16.99
CA HIS A 32 -3.15 -1.23 -17.37
C HIS A 32 -3.50 -0.06 -16.44
N LEU A 33 -2.87 0.04 -15.27
CA LEU A 33 -3.08 1.10 -14.27
C LEU A 33 -1.81 1.90 -13.97
N LYS A 34 -0.75 1.79 -14.79
CA LYS A 34 0.56 2.42 -14.50
C LYS A 34 0.54 3.93 -14.36
N GLU A 35 -0.46 4.62 -14.91
CA GLU A 35 -0.68 6.04 -14.67
C GLU A 35 -0.96 6.32 -13.18
N PHE A 36 -1.68 5.41 -12.50
CA PHE A 36 -2.13 5.58 -11.12
C PHE A 36 -1.33 4.72 -10.12
N VAL A 37 -0.83 3.56 -10.53
CA VAL A 37 -0.07 2.61 -9.69
C VAL A 37 1.42 2.73 -9.98
N VAL A 38 2.15 3.30 -9.04
CA VAL A 38 3.61 3.49 -9.18
C VAL A 38 4.38 2.32 -8.56
N ALA A 39 5.48 1.92 -9.19
CA ALA A 39 6.36 0.87 -8.67
C ALA A 39 7.45 1.40 -7.73
N GLU A 40 7.56 2.73 -7.58
CA GLU A 40 8.56 3.35 -6.71
C GLU A 40 8.27 3.01 -5.23
N PRO A 41 9.20 2.38 -4.51
CA PRO A 41 9.01 2.05 -3.10
C PRO A 41 9.12 3.30 -2.20
N LYS A 42 8.58 3.21 -0.99
CA LYS A 42 8.96 4.12 0.11
C LYS A 42 10.07 3.44 0.90
N THR A 43 11.24 4.05 0.95
CA THR A 43 12.39 3.52 1.69
C THR A 43 12.55 4.23 3.03
N ARG A 44 13.10 3.51 4.01
CA ARG A 44 13.50 4.06 5.31
C ARG A 44 14.72 3.29 5.80
N ILE A 45 15.66 4.00 6.42
CA ILE A 45 16.78 3.42 7.15
C ILE A 45 16.46 3.55 8.64
N VAL A 46 16.62 2.47 9.38
CA VAL A 46 16.38 2.41 10.82
C VAL A 46 17.60 1.80 11.49
N ARG A 47 18.05 2.41 12.58
CA ARG A 47 19.11 1.85 13.43
C ARG A 47 18.50 0.78 14.33
N ILE A 48 19.16 -0.38 14.41
CA ILE A 48 18.75 -1.46 15.31
C ILE A 48 19.41 -1.19 16.66
N GLU A 49 18.57 -0.98 17.68
CA GLU A 49 19.00 -0.83 19.08
C GLU A 49 19.05 -2.19 19.79
N SER A 50 19.76 -2.28 20.92
CA SER A 50 20.02 -3.55 21.61
C SER A 50 18.80 -4.22 22.22
N ASP A 51 17.69 -3.49 22.38
CA ASP A 51 16.41 -3.96 22.91
C ASP A 51 15.47 -4.51 21.83
N CYS A 52 15.87 -4.45 20.54
CA CYS A 52 15.07 -4.96 19.44
C CYS A 52 15.24 -6.48 19.29
N GLU A 53 14.27 -7.26 19.74
CA GLU A 53 14.33 -8.73 19.68
C GLU A 53 14.05 -9.30 18.28
N PHE A 54 13.06 -8.75 17.56
CA PHE A 54 12.58 -9.28 16.29
C PHE A 54 12.17 -8.19 15.31
N LEU A 55 12.33 -8.48 14.01
CA LEU A 55 11.70 -7.74 12.91
C LEU A 55 10.61 -8.61 12.29
N ILE A 56 9.37 -8.12 12.31
CA ILE A 56 8.22 -8.83 11.71
C ILE A 56 7.83 -8.15 10.41
N LEU A 57 7.77 -8.93 9.33
CA LEU A 57 7.24 -8.53 8.03
C LEU A 57 6.07 -9.46 7.70
N ALA A 58 4.93 -8.88 7.34
CA ALA A 58 3.74 -9.65 6.96
C ALA A 58 2.87 -8.86 5.97
N SER A 59 1.99 -9.57 5.27
CA SER A 59 0.95 -8.96 4.44
C SER A 59 -0.18 -8.37 5.30
N ASP A 60 -1.05 -7.60 4.65
CA ASP A 60 -2.30 -7.06 5.21
C ASP A 60 -3.16 -8.11 5.93
N GLY A 61 -3.16 -9.36 5.46
CA GLY A 61 -3.90 -10.46 6.10
C GLY A 61 -3.61 -10.67 7.59
N LEU A 62 -2.38 -10.36 8.06
CA LEU A 62 -2.06 -10.34 9.50
C LEU A 62 -2.53 -9.03 10.14
N TRP A 63 -2.09 -7.90 9.56
CA TRP A 63 -2.26 -6.56 10.15
C TRP A 63 -3.70 -6.08 10.19
N ASP A 64 -4.60 -6.65 9.37
CA ASP A 64 -6.04 -6.38 9.42
C ASP A 64 -6.72 -6.97 10.67
N LYS A 65 -6.05 -7.90 11.37
CA LYS A 65 -6.62 -8.64 12.51
C LYS A 65 -5.98 -8.28 13.85
N VAL A 66 -4.72 -7.87 13.84
CA VAL A 66 -4.01 -7.45 15.05
C VAL A 66 -4.02 -5.93 15.16
N ARG A 67 -4.14 -5.42 16.38
CA ARG A 67 -4.03 -3.99 16.68
C ARG A 67 -3.06 -3.84 17.85
N ASP A 68 -2.35 -2.72 17.86
CA ASP A 68 -1.49 -2.31 18.97
C ASP A 68 -2.31 -1.98 20.22
#